data_AF-A0A1V5P9K5-F1
#
_entry.id   AF-A0A1V5P9K5-F1
#
_cell.length_a   1.000
_cell.length_b   1.000
_cell.length_c   1.000
_cell.angle_alpha   90.00
_cell.angle_beta   90.00
_cell.angle_gamma   90.00
#
_symmetry.space_group_name_H-M   'P 1'
#
loop_
_entity.id
_entity.type
_entity.pdbx_description
1 polymer ?
#
loop_
_entity_poly.entity_id
_entity_poly.type
_entity_poly.pdbx_seq_one_letter_code
_entity_poly.pdbx_strand_id
1 'polypeptide(L)'
;MATVASLKDLDTTLTGRMEDIKATLPVFQTLKAAYAKVYGEHDLRYQTAIGPAVDQLMAADSTAGPDLHREILALLPMEEERAETRYAELREKLLPDLAAEIAMLLRRSQVGRERHHAANLTIAERERTLQTDIAAGEAELANLNATVKQKARWLGAFWRFFAVNKLVRQRNKTFKAVTALQQQLEQTRKDWQAARQQESETQERYRQDVQAKLLEQARLQAEFDYLDDTERRAFLAHQRTARAVIDGLREPPACPLPDLATTLTSLAELNVVRDRYQEGLTKAAHLEGLFNGLTQGLDGFRGGVRKMIQQQTEYSSYLKPLQITIPQESLDFFKTLAAARKAFGAAGGFAEDPVVFAQQAQGFVAALDDDTIRVAFESLGAALTEATEKQWK
;
A
#
# COMPACT_ATOMS: atom_id res chain seq x y z
N MET A 1 5.03 -33.55 30.15
CA MET A 1 4.71 -34.91 29.66
C MET A 1 4.29 -34.75 28.21
N ALA A 2 4.88 -35.53 27.31
CA ALA A 2 4.59 -35.39 25.89
C ALA A 2 3.16 -35.89 25.59
N THR A 3 2.33 -35.10 24.93
CA THR A 3 0.94 -35.45 24.63
C THR A 3 0.88 -36.11 23.26
N VAL A 4 0.56 -37.40 23.24
CA VAL A 4 0.31 -38.14 21.99
C VAL A 4 -1.14 -37.91 21.56
N ALA A 5 -1.35 -37.49 20.33
CA ALA A 5 -2.66 -37.15 19.78
C ALA A 5 -2.82 -37.74 18.37
N SER A 6 -4.06 -38.11 18.00
CA SER A 6 -4.37 -38.41 16.60
C SER A 6 -4.44 -37.13 15.77
N LEU A 7 -4.35 -37.25 14.44
CA LEU A 7 -4.58 -36.11 13.54
C LEU A 7 -5.96 -35.44 13.77
N LYS A 8 -6.99 -36.21 14.11
CA LYS A 8 -8.33 -35.68 14.42
C LYS A 8 -8.35 -34.91 15.73
N ASP A 9 -7.64 -35.38 16.75
CA ASP A 9 -7.52 -34.66 18.03
C ASP A 9 -6.74 -33.34 17.84
N LEU A 10 -5.73 -33.34 16.98
CA LEU A 10 -5.00 -32.14 16.60
C LEU A 10 -5.89 -31.13 15.85
N ASP A 11 -6.66 -31.56 14.85
CA ASP A 11 -7.64 -30.70 14.13
C ASP A 11 -8.69 -30.11 15.08
N THR A 12 -9.18 -30.92 16.03
CA THR A 12 -10.13 -30.49 17.08
C THR A 12 -9.49 -29.45 18.00
N THR A 13 -8.25 -29.68 18.44
CA THR A 13 -7.51 -28.75 19.30
C THR A 13 -7.28 -27.41 18.60
N LEU A 14 -6.82 -27.44 17.35
CA LEU A 14 -6.61 -26.24 16.52
C LEU A 14 -7.91 -25.47 16.31
N THR A 15 -9.01 -26.19 16.03
CA THR A 15 -10.34 -25.59 15.87
C THR A 15 -10.79 -24.88 17.14
N GLY A 16 -10.65 -25.52 18.30
CA GLY A 16 -10.98 -24.90 19.59
C GLY A 16 -10.14 -23.63 19.87
N ARG A 17 -8.83 -23.65 19.56
CA ARG A 17 -7.99 -22.44 19.72
C ARG A 17 -8.37 -21.32 18.75
N MET A 18 -8.72 -21.65 17.51
CA MET A 18 -9.23 -20.66 16.57
C MET A 18 -10.56 -20.05 17.04
N GLU A 19 -11.45 -20.85 17.62
CA GLU A 19 -12.69 -20.35 18.21
C GLU A 19 -12.44 -19.42 19.40
N ASP A 20 -11.44 -19.72 20.24
CA ASP A 20 -11.04 -18.82 21.32
C ASP A 20 -10.57 -17.46 20.81
N ILE A 21 -9.71 -17.46 19.79
CA ILE A 21 -9.20 -16.25 19.15
C ILE A 21 -10.37 -15.46 18.53
N LYS A 22 -11.23 -16.13 17.76
CA LYS A 22 -12.39 -15.50 17.10
C LYS A 22 -13.41 -14.94 18.08
N ALA A 23 -13.57 -15.56 19.25
CA ALA A 23 -14.44 -15.04 20.30
C ALA A 23 -13.84 -13.81 21.00
N THR A 24 -12.52 -13.69 21.02
CA THR A 24 -11.80 -12.58 21.67
C THR A 24 -11.67 -11.36 20.75
N LEU A 25 -11.52 -11.58 19.44
CA LEU A 25 -11.29 -10.50 18.47
C LEU A 25 -12.34 -9.36 18.51
N PRO A 26 -13.66 -9.63 18.62
CA PRO A 26 -14.67 -8.57 18.72
C PRO A 26 -14.50 -7.68 19.97
N VAL A 27 -13.88 -8.20 21.04
CA VAL A 27 -13.59 -7.42 22.24
C VAL A 27 -12.59 -6.33 21.92
N PHE A 28 -11.47 -6.66 21.27
CA PHE A 28 -10.46 -5.67 20.88
C PHE A 28 -11.01 -4.62 19.93
N GLN A 29 -11.88 -5.03 19.00
CA GLN A 29 -12.57 -4.10 18.10
C GLN A 29 -13.50 -3.14 18.85
N THR A 30 -14.26 -3.66 19.82
CA THR A 30 -15.15 -2.87 20.67
C THR A 30 -14.36 -1.88 21.52
N LEU A 31 -13.28 -2.33 22.17
CA LEU A 31 -12.40 -1.47 22.96
C LEU A 31 -11.75 -0.39 22.10
N LYS A 32 -11.25 -0.74 20.92
CA LYS A 32 -10.67 0.22 19.97
C LYS A 32 -11.69 1.31 19.59
N ALA A 33 -12.94 0.93 19.29
CA ALA A 33 -13.99 1.89 18.99
C ALA A 33 -14.33 2.78 20.20
N ALA A 34 -14.43 2.21 21.40
CA ALA A 34 -14.70 2.95 22.63
C ALA A 34 -13.57 3.95 22.95
N TYR A 35 -12.32 3.50 22.90
CA TYR A 35 -11.16 4.35 23.16
C TYR A 35 -10.99 5.43 22.08
N ALA A 36 -11.22 5.12 20.81
CA ALA A 36 -11.11 6.09 19.72
C ALA A 36 -12.11 7.24 19.90
N LYS A 37 -13.33 6.93 20.36
CA LYS A 37 -14.34 7.93 20.65
C LYS A 37 -13.86 8.89 21.75
N VAL A 38 -13.46 8.37 22.91
CA VAL A 38 -13.02 9.20 24.05
C VAL A 38 -11.75 9.97 23.69
N TYR A 39 -10.75 9.31 23.09
CA TYR A 39 -9.54 9.95 22.61
C TYR A 39 -9.86 11.11 21.66
N GLY A 40 -10.73 10.91 20.67
CA GLY A 40 -11.11 11.95 19.72
C GLY A 40 -11.77 13.16 20.36
N GLU A 41 -12.63 12.96 21.37
CA GLU A 41 -13.26 14.05 22.13
C GLU A 41 -12.22 14.88 22.90
N HIS A 42 -11.27 14.23 23.57
CA HIS A 42 -10.21 14.90 24.33
C HIS A 42 -9.15 15.54 23.43
N ASP A 43 -8.78 14.89 22.32
CA ASP A 43 -7.86 15.41 21.32
C ASP A 43 -8.41 16.69 20.71
N LEU A 44 -9.70 16.73 20.35
CA LEU A 44 -10.32 17.95 19.83
C LEU A 44 -10.26 19.12 20.82
N ARG A 45 -10.54 18.87 22.11
CA ARG A 45 -10.43 19.90 23.17
C ARG A 45 -8.99 20.40 23.30
N TYR A 46 -8.03 19.48 23.30
CA TYR A 46 -6.62 19.80 23.37
C TYR A 46 -6.17 20.62 22.15
N GLN A 47 -6.52 20.22 20.92
CA GLN A 47 -6.15 20.96 19.69
C GLN A 47 -6.77 22.37 19.67
N THR A 48 -7.95 22.54 20.26
CA THR A 48 -8.61 23.85 20.38
C THR A 48 -7.88 24.76 21.39
N ALA A 49 -7.36 24.18 22.48
CA ALA A 49 -6.76 24.95 23.58
C ALA A 49 -5.25 25.21 23.39
N ILE A 50 -4.51 24.32 22.70
CA ILE A 50 -3.04 24.39 22.63
C ILE A 50 -2.53 25.62 21.90
N GLY A 51 -3.16 26.04 20.79
CA GLY A 51 -2.72 27.20 20.01
C GLY A 51 -2.70 28.49 20.85
N PRO A 52 -3.86 28.91 21.42
CA PRO A 52 -3.91 30.08 22.29
C PRO A 52 -2.99 29.97 23.52
N ALA A 53 -2.81 28.78 24.08
CA ALA A 53 -1.92 28.56 25.21
C ALA A 53 -0.43 28.78 24.84
N VAL A 54 -0.02 28.30 23.66
CA VAL A 54 1.33 28.56 23.12
C VAL A 54 1.55 30.05 22.91
N ASP A 55 0.59 30.74 22.29
CA ASP A 55 0.71 32.18 22.04
C ASP A 55 0.82 32.98 23.35
N GLN A 56 0.02 32.62 24.37
CA GLN A 56 0.09 33.23 25.69
C GLN A 56 1.42 32.93 26.41
N LEU A 57 1.90 31.69 26.34
CA LEU A 57 3.17 31.28 26.94
C LEU A 57 4.35 32.02 26.30
N MET A 58 4.38 32.14 24.96
CA MET A 58 5.41 32.91 24.26
C MET A 58 5.37 34.39 24.62
N ALA A 59 4.18 34.99 24.76
CA ALA A 59 4.04 36.39 25.15
C ALA A 59 4.47 36.66 26.61
N ALA A 60 4.43 35.64 27.46
CA ALA A 60 4.71 35.73 28.88
C ALA A 60 5.92 34.90 29.35
N ASP A 61 6.81 34.48 28.44
CA ASP A 61 7.84 33.45 28.70
C ASP A 61 8.59 33.65 30.04
N SER A 62 9.21 34.81 30.23
CA SER A 62 9.96 35.13 31.46
C SER A 62 9.11 35.30 32.73
N THR A 63 7.79 35.49 32.60
CA THR A 63 6.86 35.74 33.72
C THR A 63 5.88 34.58 33.96
N ALA A 64 5.85 33.57 33.08
CA ALA A 64 5.00 32.39 33.18
C ALA A 64 5.46 31.41 34.28
N GLY A 65 6.69 31.56 34.78
CA GLY A 65 7.25 30.79 35.90
C GLY A 65 8.68 30.32 35.60
N PRO A 66 9.54 30.21 36.63
CA PRO A 66 10.96 29.87 36.42
C PRO A 66 11.18 28.45 35.88
N ASP A 67 10.26 27.52 36.15
CA ASP A 67 10.36 26.13 35.69
C ASP A 67 10.03 26.01 34.20
N LEU A 68 8.89 26.58 33.77
CA LEU A 68 8.50 26.64 32.36
C LEU A 68 9.55 27.36 31.51
N HIS A 69 10.03 28.52 31.98
CA HIS A 69 11.07 29.26 31.27
C HIS A 69 12.36 28.46 31.11
N ARG A 70 12.79 27.75 32.17
CA ARG A 70 13.98 26.90 32.13
C ARG A 70 13.81 25.73 31.15
N GLU A 71 12.65 25.10 31.09
CA GLU A 71 12.37 24.03 30.11
C GLU A 71 12.38 24.57 28.67
N ILE A 72 11.82 25.75 28.44
CA ILE A 72 11.88 26.43 27.14
C ILE A 72 13.34 26.68 26.74
N LEU A 73 14.14 27.28 27.62
CA LEU A 73 15.56 27.55 27.34
C LEU A 73 16.38 26.27 27.11
N ALA A 74 16.02 25.15 27.74
CA ALA A 74 16.70 23.88 27.55
C ALA A 74 16.45 23.26 26.17
N LEU A 75 15.24 23.43 25.63
CA LEU A 75 14.81 22.84 24.35
C LEU A 75 15.05 23.77 23.15
N LEU A 76 15.07 25.08 23.37
CA LEU A 76 15.16 26.08 22.30
C LEU A 76 16.35 25.87 21.34
N PRO A 77 17.60 25.62 21.80
CA PRO A 77 18.74 25.44 20.89
C PRO A 77 18.55 24.26 19.94
N MET A 78 17.90 23.18 20.39
CA MET A 78 17.60 22.02 19.56
C MET A 78 16.55 22.35 18.50
N GLU A 79 15.52 23.14 18.81
CA GLU A 79 14.52 23.56 17.84
C GLU A 79 15.06 24.58 16.83
N GLU A 80 15.97 25.46 17.26
CA GLU A 80 16.72 26.36 16.36
C GLU A 80 17.58 25.56 15.38
N GLU A 81 18.34 24.58 15.87
CA GLU A 81 19.16 23.69 15.04
C GLU A 81 18.28 22.90 14.05
N ARG A 82 17.11 22.40 14.48
CA ARG A 82 16.15 21.73 13.59
C ARG A 82 15.63 22.65 12.49
N ALA A 83 15.31 23.91 12.81
CA ALA A 83 14.85 24.89 11.83
C ALA A 83 15.95 25.24 10.81
N GLU A 84 17.19 25.44 11.28
CA GLU A 84 18.35 25.69 10.41
C GLU A 84 18.68 24.48 9.53
N THR A 85 18.66 23.28 10.10
CA THR A 85 18.87 22.03 9.34
C THR A 85 17.81 21.87 8.26
N ARG A 86 16.54 22.16 8.57
CA ARG A 86 15.46 22.08 7.59
C ARG A 86 15.62 23.11 6.48
N TYR A 87 16.00 24.34 6.82
CA TYR A 87 16.30 25.38 5.83
C TYR A 87 17.44 24.97 4.90
N ALA A 88 18.55 24.47 5.47
CA ALA A 88 19.68 23.97 4.69
C ALA A 88 19.28 22.80 3.78
N GLU A 89 18.51 21.84 4.28
CA GLU A 89 18.00 20.70 3.51
C GLU A 89 17.14 21.16 2.31
N LEU A 90 16.23 22.11 2.53
CA LEU A 90 15.41 22.68 1.46
C LEU A 90 16.27 23.35 0.37
N ARG A 91 17.23 24.16 0.80
CA ARG A 91 18.09 24.96 -0.07
C ARG A 91 19.09 24.13 -0.88
N GLU A 92 19.78 23.21 -0.21
CA GLU A 92 20.95 22.53 -0.77
C GLU A 92 20.58 21.22 -1.47
N LYS A 93 19.45 20.62 -1.09
CA LYS A 93 19.09 19.28 -1.55
C LYS A 93 17.70 19.22 -2.19
N LEU A 94 16.64 19.48 -1.43
CA LEU A 94 15.29 19.15 -1.87
C LEU A 94 14.82 19.98 -3.07
N LEU A 95 15.00 21.30 -3.04
CA LEU A 95 14.62 22.15 -4.17
C LEU A 95 15.48 21.91 -5.42
N PRO A 96 16.84 21.83 -5.33
CA PRO A 96 17.68 21.48 -6.46
C PRO A 96 17.37 20.10 -7.08
N ASP A 97 17.24 19.06 -6.25
CA ASP A 97 16.96 17.69 -6.72
C ASP A 97 15.61 17.64 -7.43
N LEU A 98 14.59 18.26 -6.85
CA LEU A 98 13.25 18.31 -7.45
C LEU A 98 13.23 19.09 -8.77
N ALA A 99 13.97 20.21 -8.85
CA ALA A 99 14.12 20.94 -10.11
C ALA A 99 14.81 20.10 -11.19
N ALA A 100 15.83 19.31 -10.81
CA ALA A 100 16.49 18.38 -11.71
C ALA A 100 15.57 17.23 -12.17
N GLU A 101 14.73 16.70 -11.28
CA GLU A 101 13.71 15.70 -11.62
C GLU A 101 12.69 16.24 -12.62
N ILE A 102 12.15 17.44 -12.38
CA ILE A 102 11.21 18.11 -13.29
C ILE A 102 11.86 18.30 -14.67
N ALA A 103 13.09 18.83 -14.71
CA ALA A 103 13.82 19.01 -15.96
C ALA A 103 14.04 17.69 -16.70
N MET A 104 14.33 16.61 -15.97
CA MET A 104 14.49 15.28 -16.54
C MET A 104 13.18 14.74 -17.13
N LEU A 105 12.05 14.89 -16.43
CA LEU A 105 10.73 14.48 -16.92
C LEU A 105 10.34 15.24 -18.19
N LEU A 106 10.55 16.56 -18.20
CA LEU A 106 10.30 17.41 -19.37
C LEU A 106 11.16 16.98 -20.56
N ARG A 107 12.45 16.70 -20.34
CA ARG A 107 13.35 16.19 -21.37
C ARG A 107 12.92 14.83 -21.90
N ARG A 108 12.51 13.90 -21.02
CA ARG A 108 11.99 12.57 -21.42
C ARG A 108 10.71 12.69 -22.25
N SER A 109 9.78 13.56 -21.85
CA SER A 109 8.57 13.84 -22.63
C SER A 109 8.91 14.41 -24.03
N GLN A 110 9.86 15.35 -24.13
CA GLN A 110 10.30 15.91 -25.40
C GLN A 110 10.91 14.85 -26.32
N VAL A 111 11.85 14.04 -25.81
CA VAL A 111 12.47 12.94 -26.57
C VAL A 111 11.42 11.91 -27.00
N GLY A 112 10.44 11.62 -26.15
CA GLY A 112 9.29 10.77 -26.49
C GLY A 112 8.51 11.32 -27.69
N ARG A 113 8.12 12.60 -27.63
CA ARG A 113 7.38 13.27 -28.72
C ARG A 113 8.15 13.27 -30.03
N GLU A 114 9.45 13.52 -30.00
CA GLU A 114 10.31 13.50 -31.20
C GLU A 114 10.36 12.10 -31.82
N ARG A 115 10.52 11.05 -31.01
CA ARG A 115 10.49 9.67 -31.48
C ARG A 115 9.14 9.31 -32.09
N HIS A 116 8.04 9.71 -31.46
CA HIS A 116 6.69 9.47 -31.97
C HIS A 116 6.43 10.23 -33.27
N HIS A 117 6.89 11.47 -33.38
CA HIS A 117 6.81 12.25 -34.61
C HIS A 117 7.58 11.55 -35.76
N ALA A 118 8.81 11.10 -35.51
CA ALA A 118 9.60 10.36 -36.49
C ALA A 118 8.90 9.06 -36.93
N ALA A 119 8.38 8.27 -35.99
CA ALA A 119 7.62 7.06 -36.30
C ALA A 119 6.36 7.36 -37.13
N ASN A 120 5.63 8.43 -36.79
CA ASN A 120 4.43 8.84 -37.52
C ASN A 120 4.70 9.18 -38.99
N LEU A 121 5.85 9.83 -39.28
CA LEU A 121 6.26 10.10 -40.66
C LEU A 121 6.47 8.80 -41.45
N THR A 122 7.15 7.81 -40.87
CA THR A 122 7.39 6.52 -41.55
C THR A 122 6.09 5.74 -41.84
N ILE A 123 5.14 5.77 -40.90
CA ILE A 123 3.83 5.15 -41.08
C ILE A 123 3.03 5.86 -42.18
N ALA A 124 3.07 7.20 -42.21
CA ALA A 124 2.40 7.98 -43.24
C ALA A 124 2.97 7.71 -44.65
N GLU A 125 4.28 7.56 -44.79
CA GLU A 125 4.92 7.17 -46.06
C GLU A 125 4.50 5.75 -46.50
N ARG A 126 4.45 4.80 -45.56
CA ARG A 126 3.98 3.44 -45.84
C ARG A 126 2.53 3.41 -46.29
N GLU A 127 1.65 4.17 -45.62
CA GLU A 127 0.25 4.29 -46.01
C GLU A 127 0.11 4.87 -47.44
N ARG A 128 0.84 5.93 -47.78
CA ARG A 128 0.83 6.51 -49.14
C ARG A 128 1.28 5.52 -50.22
N THR A 129 2.32 4.73 -49.92
CA THR A 129 2.82 3.71 -50.83
C THR A 129 1.77 2.63 -51.07
N LEU A 130 1.18 2.09 -49.99
CA LEU A 130 0.12 1.09 -50.08
C LEU A 130 -1.11 1.60 -50.84
N GLN A 131 -1.53 2.84 -50.62
CA GLN A 131 -2.65 3.45 -51.34
C GLN A 131 -2.36 3.57 -52.85
N THR A 132 -1.12 3.94 -53.21
CA THR A 132 -0.67 4.04 -54.60
C THR A 132 -0.68 2.68 -55.28
N ASP A 133 -0.14 1.65 -54.61
CA ASP A 133 -0.08 0.28 -55.12
C ASP A 133 -1.48 -0.33 -55.27
N ILE A 134 -2.40 -0.07 -54.33
CA ILE A 134 -3.81 -0.47 -54.43
C ILE A 134 -4.46 0.17 -55.66
N ALA A 135 -4.32 1.49 -55.83
CA ALA A 135 -4.89 2.20 -56.97
C ALA A 135 -4.36 1.69 -58.31
N ALA A 136 -3.05 1.41 -58.40
CA ALA A 136 -2.44 0.82 -59.59
C ALA A 136 -2.98 -0.58 -59.88
N GLY A 137 -3.10 -1.43 -58.86
CA GLY A 137 -3.68 -2.77 -58.99
C GLY A 137 -5.16 -2.77 -59.37
N GLU A 138 -5.95 -1.82 -58.85
CA GLU A 138 -7.35 -1.62 -59.24
C GLU A 138 -7.49 -1.16 -60.70
N ALA A 139 -6.62 -0.26 -61.15
CA ALA A 139 -6.55 0.15 -62.56
C ALA A 139 -6.18 -1.03 -63.48
N GLU A 140 -5.21 -1.87 -63.08
CA GLU A 140 -4.86 -3.10 -63.80
C GLU A 140 -6.04 -4.07 -63.87
N LEU A 141 -6.77 -4.28 -62.77
CA LEU A 141 -7.98 -5.10 -62.74
C LEU A 141 -9.07 -4.56 -63.68
N ALA A 142 -9.26 -3.24 -63.72
CA ALA A 142 -10.21 -2.61 -64.64
C ALA A 142 -9.85 -2.87 -66.10
N ASN A 143 -8.56 -2.73 -66.46
CA ASN A 143 -8.05 -3.00 -67.80
C ASN A 143 -8.16 -4.50 -68.18
N LEU A 144 -7.78 -5.41 -67.27
CA LEU A 144 -7.93 -6.85 -67.45
C LEU A 144 -9.39 -7.24 -67.67
N ASN A 145 -10.33 -6.67 -66.90
CA ASN A 145 -11.76 -6.90 -67.06
C ASN A 145 -12.28 -6.38 -68.42
N ALA A 146 -11.83 -5.19 -68.86
CA ALA A 146 -12.19 -4.64 -70.17
C ALA A 146 -11.67 -5.53 -71.32
N THR A 147 -10.42 -6.00 -71.22
CA THR A 147 -9.78 -6.88 -72.20
C THR A 147 -10.47 -8.25 -72.27
N VAL A 148 -10.86 -8.82 -71.12
CA VAL A 148 -11.64 -10.07 -71.08
C VAL A 148 -13.01 -9.88 -71.75
N LYS A 149 -13.73 -8.78 -71.45
CA LYS A 149 -15.02 -8.47 -72.09
C LYS A 149 -14.89 -8.27 -73.61
N GLN A 150 -13.86 -7.56 -74.07
CA GLN A 150 -13.60 -7.34 -75.49
C GLN A 150 -13.31 -8.66 -76.22
N LYS A 151 -12.46 -9.52 -75.64
CA LYS A 151 -12.09 -10.82 -76.24
C LYS A 151 -13.20 -11.87 -76.16
N ALA A 152 -14.15 -11.73 -75.22
CA ALA A 152 -15.34 -12.57 -75.13
C ALA A 152 -16.41 -12.23 -76.19
N ARG A 153 -16.34 -11.05 -76.82
CA ARG A 153 -17.37 -10.53 -77.74
C ARG A 153 -17.15 -10.87 -79.22
N TRP A 154 -16.04 -11.51 -79.60
CA TRP A 154 -15.70 -11.79 -81.00
C TRP A 154 -15.48 -13.31 -81.23
N LEU A 155 -16.21 -13.90 -82.18
CA LEU A 155 -16.44 -15.33 -82.42
C LEU A 155 -15.18 -16.13 -82.89
N GLY A 156 -14.88 -17.28 -82.27
CA GLY A 156 -13.89 -18.29 -82.74
C GLY A 156 -13.38 -19.26 -81.64
N ALA A 157 -13.71 -20.55 -81.72
CA ALA A 157 -14.09 -21.38 -80.55
C ALA A 157 -13.08 -22.38 -79.91
N PHE A 158 -11.80 -22.52 -80.30
CA PHE A 158 -10.91 -23.48 -79.59
C PHE A 158 -9.52 -22.95 -79.14
N TRP A 159 -8.88 -22.06 -79.90
CA TRP A 159 -7.58 -21.48 -79.49
C TRP A 159 -7.69 -20.34 -78.45
N ARG A 160 -8.90 -19.79 -78.23
CA ARG A 160 -9.13 -18.64 -77.32
C ARG A 160 -9.44 -19.02 -75.87
N PHE A 161 -9.83 -20.26 -75.58
CA PHE A 161 -10.07 -20.72 -74.21
C PHE A 161 -8.81 -20.59 -73.35
N PHE A 162 -7.64 -20.94 -73.90
CA PHE A 162 -6.36 -20.79 -73.22
C PHE A 162 -5.98 -19.32 -72.97
N ALA A 163 -6.25 -18.42 -73.91
CA ALA A 163 -5.95 -16.99 -73.77
C ALA A 163 -6.85 -16.31 -72.73
N VAL A 164 -8.15 -16.65 -72.71
CA VAL A 164 -9.10 -16.16 -71.70
C VAL A 164 -8.75 -16.74 -70.32
N ASN A 165 -8.44 -18.04 -70.21
CA ASN A 165 -8.00 -18.63 -68.94
C ASN A 165 -6.72 -18.00 -68.41
N LYS A 166 -5.76 -17.63 -69.28
CA LYS A 166 -4.55 -16.91 -68.86
C LYS A 166 -4.89 -15.53 -68.28
N LEU A 167 -5.79 -14.78 -68.92
CA LEU A 167 -6.23 -13.46 -68.44
C LEU A 167 -7.03 -13.57 -67.12
N VAL A 168 -7.89 -14.60 -66.98
CA VAL A 168 -8.62 -14.86 -65.74
C VAL A 168 -7.66 -15.23 -64.60
N ARG A 169 -6.62 -16.03 -64.87
CA ARG A 169 -5.57 -16.33 -63.88
C ARG A 169 -4.81 -15.07 -63.45
N GLN A 170 -4.45 -14.21 -64.40
CA GLN A 170 -3.80 -12.92 -64.11
C GLN A 170 -4.72 -12.02 -63.28
N ARG A 171 -5.99 -11.86 -63.66
CA ARG A 171 -7.00 -11.12 -62.88
C ARG A 171 -7.11 -11.65 -61.46
N ASN A 172 -7.22 -12.97 -61.28
CA ASN A 172 -7.32 -13.57 -59.94
C ASN A 172 -6.03 -13.36 -59.12
N LYS A 173 -4.86 -13.33 -59.76
CA LYS A 173 -3.59 -13.01 -59.10
C LYS A 173 -3.54 -11.54 -58.66
N THR A 174 -3.88 -10.60 -59.55
CA THR A 174 -3.93 -9.16 -59.24
C THR A 174 -4.99 -8.87 -58.17
N PHE A 175 -6.15 -9.54 -58.23
CA PHE A 175 -7.19 -9.42 -57.20
C PHE A 175 -6.68 -9.86 -55.82
N LYS A 176 -6.04 -11.03 -55.73
CA LYS A 176 -5.43 -11.49 -54.47
C LYS A 176 -4.35 -10.54 -53.96
N ALA A 177 -3.55 -9.95 -54.86
CA ALA A 177 -2.53 -8.97 -54.49
C ALA A 177 -3.15 -7.68 -53.93
N VAL A 178 -4.18 -7.13 -54.59
CA VAL A 178 -4.92 -5.95 -54.10
C VAL A 178 -5.57 -6.22 -52.75
N THR A 179 -6.22 -7.38 -52.55
CA THR A 179 -6.79 -7.74 -51.24
C THR A 179 -5.72 -7.84 -50.15
N ALA A 180 -4.55 -8.40 -50.46
CA ALA A 180 -3.44 -8.45 -49.51
C ALA A 180 -2.91 -7.04 -49.15
N LEU A 181 -2.81 -6.14 -50.14
CA LEU A 181 -2.42 -4.74 -49.90
C LEU A 181 -3.46 -4.00 -49.05
N GLN A 182 -4.76 -4.22 -49.29
CA GLN A 182 -5.84 -3.66 -48.48
C GLN A 182 -5.75 -4.12 -47.01
N GLN A 183 -5.47 -5.40 -46.77
CA GLN A 183 -5.23 -5.92 -45.42
C GLN A 183 -4.01 -5.29 -44.76
N GLN A 184 -2.92 -5.10 -45.51
CA GLN A 184 -1.72 -4.40 -44.99
C GLN A 184 -1.99 -2.93 -44.65
N LEU A 185 -2.82 -2.25 -45.44
CA LEU A 185 -3.25 -0.87 -45.16
C LEU A 185 -4.10 -0.80 -43.89
N GLU A 186 -5.06 -1.72 -43.72
CA GLU A 186 -5.86 -1.81 -42.50
C GLU A 186 -4.98 -2.08 -41.27
N GLN A 187 -4.03 -3.00 -41.37
CA GLN A 187 -3.08 -3.28 -40.30
C GLN A 187 -2.23 -2.05 -39.96
N THR A 188 -1.71 -1.35 -40.98
CA THR A 188 -0.92 -0.12 -40.80
C THR A 188 -1.72 0.95 -40.04
N ARG A 189 -3.03 1.09 -40.33
CA ARG A 189 -3.93 2.01 -39.61
C ARG A 189 -4.19 1.57 -38.16
N LYS A 190 -4.36 0.27 -37.91
CA LYS A 190 -4.49 -0.27 -36.55
C LYS A 190 -3.23 -0.04 -35.73
N ASP A 191 -2.06 -0.32 -36.31
CA ASP A 191 -0.77 -0.10 -35.67
C ASP A 191 -0.56 1.38 -35.33
N TRP A 192 -0.94 2.28 -36.26
CA TRP A 192 -0.92 3.72 -36.03
C TRP A 192 -1.84 4.15 -34.88
N GLN A 193 -3.09 3.65 -34.87
CA GLN A 193 -4.05 3.99 -33.83
C GLN A 193 -3.57 3.50 -32.45
N ALA A 194 -3.02 2.29 -32.38
CA ALA A 194 -2.44 1.74 -31.16
C ALA A 194 -1.25 2.57 -30.68
N ALA A 195 -0.32 2.92 -31.58
CA ALA A 195 0.84 3.75 -31.25
C ALA A 195 0.42 5.16 -30.79
N ARG A 196 -0.60 5.75 -31.41
CA ARG A 196 -1.15 7.05 -31.03
C ARG A 196 -1.81 7.01 -29.64
N GLN A 197 -2.57 5.96 -29.36
CA GLN A 197 -3.22 5.77 -28.06
C GLN A 197 -2.17 5.61 -26.96
N GLN A 198 -1.17 4.75 -27.17
CA GLN A 198 -0.07 4.54 -26.23
C GLN A 198 0.71 5.84 -25.97
N GLU A 199 0.95 6.65 -27.01
CA GLU A 199 1.64 7.94 -26.84
C GLU A 199 0.77 8.94 -26.07
N SER A 200 -0.53 9.01 -26.36
CA SER A 200 -1.45 9.87 -25.62
C SER A 200 -1.45 9.52 -24.14
N GLU A 201 -1.47 8.23 -23.79
CA GLU A 201 -1.39 7.76 -22.41
C GLU A 201 -0.04 8.09 -21.77
N THR A 202 1.05 7.93 -22.52
CA THR A 202 2.41 8.22 -22.04
C THR A 202 2.61 9.72 -21.79
N GLN A 203 2.14 10.58 -22.71
CA GLN A 203 2.20 12.03 -22.56
C GLN A 203 1.31 12.53 -21.41
N GLU A 204 0.14 11.93 -21.24
CA GLU A 204 -0.74 12.28 -20.13
C GLU A 204 -0.10 11.91 -18.77
N ARG A 205 0.55 10.74 -18.67
CA ARG A 205 1.32 10.38 -17.47
C ARG A 205 2.45 11.37 -17.19
N TYR A 206 3.27 11.71 -18.19
CA TYR A 206 4.32 12.72 -18.00
C TYR A 206 3.76 14.07 -17.57
N ARG A 207 2.61 14.48 -18.11
CA ARG A 207 1.94 15.72 -17.71
C ARG A 207 1.51 15.67 -16.25
N GLN A 208 0.89 14.57 -15.82
CA GLN A 208 0.46 14.37 -14.43
C GLN A 208 1.66 14.36 -13.47
N ASP A 209 2.73 13.64 -13.83
CA ASP A 209 3.96 13.57 -13.03
C ASP A 209 4.60 14.97 -12.88
N VAL A 210 4.71 15.73 -13.98
CA VAL A 210 5.23 17.09 -13.95
C VAL A 210 4.33 18.01 -13.12
N GLN A 211 3.00 17.91 -13.24
CA GLN A 211 2.07 18.72 -12.43
C GLN A 211 2.19 18.41 -10.94
N ALA A 212 2.27 17.13 -10.57
CA ALA A 212 2.46 16.72 -9.18
C ALA A 212 3.79 17.27 -8.61
N LYS A 213 4.87 17.18 -9.40
CA LYS A 213 6.19 17.67 -9.01
C LYS A 213 6.26 19.20 -8.91
N LEU A 214 5.57 19.93 -9.79
CA LEU A 214 5.44 21.39 -9.69
C LEU A 214 4.66 21.82 -8.45
N LEU A 215 3.62 21.08 -8.08
CA LEU A 215 2.88 21.34 -6.84
C LEU A 215 3.76 21.08 -5.61
N GLU A 216 4.52 19.97 -5.61
CA GLU A 216 5.51 19.65 -4.59
C GLU A 216 6.57 20.77 -4.49
N GLN A 217 7.07 21.25 -5.62
CA GLN A 217 8.04 22.35 -5.68
C GLN A 217 7.46 23.64 -5.11
N ALA A 218 6.24 24.02 -5.48
CA ALA A 218 5.58 25.20 -4.95
C ALA A 218 5.40 25.13 -3.42
N ARG A 219 5.07 23.95 -2.89
CA ARG A 219 4.98 23.72 -1.44
C ARG A 219 6.34 23.88 -0.75
N LEU A 220 7.39 23.24 -1.27
CA LEU A 220 8.73 23.34 -0.70
C LEU A 220 9.31 24.76 -0.83
N GLN A 221 8.98 25.46 -1.91
CA GLN A 221 9.37 26.85 -2.12
C GLN A 221 8.69 27.75 -1.11
N ALA A 222 7.38 27.57 -0.87
CA ALA A 222 6.67 28.34 0.14
C ALA A 222 7.23 28.09 1.56
N GLU A 223 7.62 26.84 1.87
CA GLU A 223 8.30 26.51 3.12
C GLU A 223 9.67 27.19 3.21
N PHE A 224 10.46 27.15 2.13
CA PHE A 224 11.76 27.81 2.04
C PHE A 224 11.63 29.33 2.23
N ASP A 225 10.73 29.98 1.49
CA ASP A 225 10.48 31.42 1.57
C ASP A 225 10.02 31.84 2.97
N TYR A 226 9.25 30.97 3.64
CA TYR A 226 8.84 31.18 5.02
C TYR A 226 10.01 31.07 6.01
N LEU A 227 10.91 30.12 5.78
CA LEU A 227 12.09 29.88 6.60
C LEU A 227 13.31 30.72 6.21
N ASP A 228 13.33 31.47 5.12
CA ASP A 228 14.52 32.25 4.70
C ASP A 228 14.83 33.42 5.64
N ASP A 229 13.80 33.93 6.31
CA ASP A 229 13.92 34.95 7.34
C ASP A 229 14.39 34.36 8.68
N THR A 230 15.53 34.85 9.16
CA THR A 230 16.16 34.39 10.41
C THR A 230 15.28 34.66 11.62
N GLU A 231 14.57 35.79 11.67
CA GLU A 231 13.66 36.11 12.77
C GLU A 231 12.46 35.16 12.79
N ARG A 232 11.96 34.75 11.62
CA ARG A 232 10.88 33.75 11.52
C ARG A 232 11.33 32.38 11.97
N ARG A 233 12.56 31.96 11.63
CA ARG A 233 13.10 30.68 12.11
C ARG A 233 13.21 30.66 13.63
N ALA A 234 13.73 31.74 14.23
CA ALA A 234 13.81 31.87 15.68
C ALA A 234 12.42 31.88 16.34
N PHE A 235 11.46 32.62 15.77
CA PHE A 235 10.08 32.64 16.25
C PHE A 235 9.44 31.24 16.20
N LEU A 236 9.61 30.50 15.10
CA LEU A 236 9.10 29.13 14.96
C LEU A 236 9.75 28.16 15.94
N ALA A 237 11.06 28.27 16.15
CA ALA A 237 11.76 27.46 17.13
C ALA A 237 11.19 27.70 18.53
N HIS A 238 10.96 28.97 18.90
CA HIS A 238 10.33 29.32 20.16
C HIS A 238 8.89 28.79 20.26
N GLN A 239 8.08 28.94 19.20
CA GLN A 239 6.71 28.42 19.17
C GLN A 239 6.65 26.90 19.32
N ARG A 240 7.52 26.16 18.61
CA ARG A 240 7.63 24.69 18.71
C ARG A 240 8.10 24.26 20.08
N THR A 241 9.03 25.01 20.67
CA THR A 241 9.53 24.75 22.02
C THR A 241 8.42 24.94 23.05
N ALA A 242 7.74 26.08 23.03
CA ALA A 242 6.60 26.35 23.92
C ALA A 242 5.52 25.27 23.79
N ARG A 243 5.19 24.86 22.57
CA ARG A 243 4.28 23.74 22.33
C ARG A 243 4.80 22.44 22.92
N ALA A 244 6.06 22.08 22.68
CA ALA A 244 6.65 20.84 23.19
C ALA A 244 6.64 20.78 24.73
N VAL A 245 6.90 21.91 25.40
CA VAL A 245 6.79 22.02 26.86
C VAL A 245 5.36 21.74 27.30
N ILE A 246 4.37 22.40 26.69
CA ILE A 246 2.95 22.18 27.02
C ILE A 246 2.51 20.74 26.75
N ASP A 247 2.97 20.13 25.64
CA ASP A 247 2.68 18.74 25.27
C ASP A 247 3.31 17.74 26.27
N GLY A 248 4.41 18.14 26.89
CA GLY A 248 5.12 17.39 27.92
C GLY A 248 4.49 17.48 29.32
N LEU A 249 3.58 18.42 29.56
CA LEU A 249 2.96 18.58 30.88
C LEU A 249 2.15 17.34 31.28
N ARG A 250 2.41 16.84 32.49
CA ARG A 250 1.65 15.75 33.14
C ARG A 250 1.05 16.17 34.47
N GLU A 251 1.51 17.29 35.01
CA GLU A 251 1.02 17.91 36.25
C GLU A 251 0.84 19.41 36.01
N PRO A 252 -0.02 20.09 36.79
CA PRO A 252 -0.19 21.54 36.69
C PRO A 252 1.13 22.27 36.98
N PRO A 253 1.66 23.08 36.04
CA PRO A 253 2.89 23.81 36.29
C PRO A 253 2.67 24.99 37.24
N ALA A 254 3.70 25.37 37.99
CA ALA A 254 3.68 26.58 38.79
C ALA A 254 3.68 27.82 37.88
N CYS A 255 2.50 28.42 37.67
CA CYS A 255 2.33 29.60 36.84
C CYS A 255 1.65 30.73 37.62
N PRO A 256 2.27 31.93 37.74
CA PRO A 256 1.71 33.04 38.50
C PRO A 256 0.62 33.80 37.76
N LEU A 257 0.40 33.51 36.47
CA LEU A 257 -0.60 34.15 35.62
C LEU A 257 -1.90 33.33 35.66
N PRO A 258 -2.99 33.82 36.28
CA PRO A 258 -4.16 32.97 36.59
C PRO A 258 -4.83 32.32 35.38
N ASP A 259 -4.99 33.07 34.29
CA ASP A 259 -5.68 32.59 33.07
C ASP A 259 -4.84 31.53 32.34
N LEU A 260 -3.53 31.77 32.21
CA LEU A 260 -2.58 30.81 31.63
C LEU A 260 -2.46 29.57 32.53
N ALA A 261 -2.35 29.75 33.85
CA ALA A 261 -2.29 28.65 34.81
C ALA A 261 -3.51 27.72 34.70
N THR A 262 -4.72 28.29 34.58
CA THR A 262 -5.96 27.53 34.40
C THR A 262 -5.92 26.70 33.10
N THR A 263 -5.44 27.32 32.02
CA THR A 263 -5.35 26.67 30.70
C THR A 263 -4.29 25.57 30.69
N LEU A 264 -3.10 25.82 31.25
CA LEU A 264 -2.01 24.83 31.37
C LEU A 264 -2.42 23.66 32.26
N THR A 265 -3.17 23.90 33.34
CA THR A 265 -3.74 22.85 34.18
C THR A 265 -4.67 21.95 33.36
N SER A 266 -5.60 22.54 32.60
CA SER A 266 -6.50 21.77 31.75
C SER A 266 -5.76 20.98 30.66
N LEU A 267 -4.72 21.56 30.05
CA LEU A 267 -3.89 20.88 29.05
C LEU A 267 -3.09 19.73 29.64
N ALA A 268 -2.53 19.87 30.85
CA ALA A 268 -1.84 18.78 31.55
C ALA A 268 -2.79 17.60 31.81
N GLU A 269 -4.01 17.86 32.27
CA GLU A 269 -5.05 16.84 32.46
C GLU A 269 -5.42 16.16 31.12
N LEU A 270 -5.60 16.94 30.06
CA LEU A 270 -5.91 16.43 28.73
C LEU A 270 -4.77 15.57 28.17
N ASN A 271 -3.51 15.94 28.38
CA ASN A 271 -2.35 15.14 27.95
C ASN A 271 -2.35 13.78 28.65
N VAL A 272 -2.56 13.74 29.97
CA VAL A 272 -2.63 12.47 30.72
C VAL A 272 -3.76 11.58 30.19
N VAL A 273 -4.95 12.14 29.94
CA VAL A 273 -6.07 11.36 29.39
C VAL A 273 -5.76 10.88 27.97
N ARG A 274 -5.25 11.76 27.09
CA ARG A 274 -4.89 11.41 25.70
C ARG A 274 -3.86 10.29 25.66
N ASP A 275 -2.78 10.37 26.43
CA ASP A 275 -1.74 9.35 26.50
C ASP A 275 -2.31 7.99 26.91
N ARG A 276 -3.14 7.95 27.96
CA ARG A 276 -3.76 6.71 28.45
C ARG A 276 -4.63 6.05 27.39
N TYR A 277 -5.49 6.82 26.71
CA TYR A 277 -6.36 6.28 25.67
C TYR A 277 -5.59 5.92 24.40
N GLN A 278 -4.55 6.67 24.05
CA GLN A 278 -3.67 6.34 22.93
C GLN A 278 -2.94 5.02 23.18
N GLU A 279 -2.41 4.82 24.38
CA GLU A 279 -1.78 3.56 24.77
C GLU A 279 -2.76 2.39 24.66
N GLY A 280 -3.97 2.54 25.22
CA GLY A 280 -5.04 1.54 25.10
C GLY A 280 -5.40 1.22 23.64
N LEU A 281 -5.51 2.24 22.78
CA LEU A 281 -5.74 2.09 21.33
C LEU A 281 -4.62 1.29 20.66
N THR A 282 -3.37 1.65 20.92
CA THR A 282 -2.20 0.97 20.35
C THR A 282 -2.17 -0.50 20.76
N LYS A 283 -2.42 -0.82 22.03
CA LYS A 283 -2.46 -2.21 22.50
C LYS A 283 -3.63 -3.00 21.91
N ALA A 284 -4.81 -2.39 21.80
CA ALA A 284 -5.98 -3.03 21.22
C ALA A 284 -5.77 -3.34 19.73
N ALA A 285 -5.23 -2.38 18.98
CA ALA A 285 -4.90 -2.55 17.56
C ALA A 285 -3.81 -3.62 17.35
N HIS A 286 -2.77 -3.65 18.20
CA HIS A 286 -1.73 -4.66 18.14
C HIS A 286 -2.32 -6.06 18.40
N LEU A 287 -3.06 -6.26 19.49
CA LEU A 287 -3.67 -7.56 19.79
C LEU A 287 -4.66 -8.01 18.71
N GLU A 288 -5.44 -7.09 18.13
CA GLU A 288 -6.31 -7.39 16.99
C GLU A 288 -5.50 -7.89 15.79
N GLY A 289 -4.42 -7.19 15.42
CA GLY A 289 -3.53 -7.59 14.33
C GLY A 289 -2.88 -8.96 14.57
N LEU A 290 -2.36 -9.17 15.78
CA LEU A 290 -1.77 -10.44 16.21
C LEU A 290 -2.77 -11.59 16.12
N PHE A 291 -3.98 -11.40 16.64
CA PHE A 291 -5.02 -12.45 16.66
C PHE A 291 -5.55 -12.76 15.25
N ASN A 292 -5.60 -11.76 14.36
CA ASN A 292 -5.88 -11.98 12.95
C ASN A 292 -4.78 -12.81 12.27
N GLY A 293 -3.51 -12.48 12.50
CA GLY A 293 -2.37 -13.24 11.97
C GLY A 293 -2.37 -14.69 12.46
N LEU A 294 -2.58 -14.89 13.77
CA LEU A 294 -2.69 -16.23 14.36
C LEU A 294 -3.88 -17.03 13.82
N THR A 295 -5.02 -16.38 13.57
CA THR A 295 -6.17 -17.04 12.93
C THR A 295 -5.80 -17.57 11.55
N GLN A 296 -5.09 -16.78 10.73
CA GLN A 296 -4.66 -17.19 9.39
C GLN A 296 -3.61 -18.30 9.46
N GLY A 297 -2.62 -18.18 10.34
CA GLY A 297 -1.59 -19.21 10.54
C GLY A 297 -2.18 -20.56 10.98
N LEU A 298 -3.09 -20.54 11.97
CA LEU A 298 -3.78 -21.73 12.43
C LEU A 298 -4.69 -22.33 11.36
N ASP A 299 -5.42 -21.52 10.58
CA ASP A 299 -6.28 -22.03 9.51
C ASP A 299 -5.47 -22.69 8.38
N GLY A 300 -4.36 -22.07 7.99
CA GLY A 300 -3.42 -22.64 7.00
C GLY A 300 -2.83 -23.97 7.47
N PHE A 301 -2.33 -24.01 8.72
CA PHE A 301 -1.80 -25.22 9.33
C PHE A 301 -2.87 -26.33 9.43
N ARG A 302 -4.08 -25.97 9.89
CA ARG A 302 -5.22 -26.89 9.96
C ARG A 302 -5.61 -27.42 8.57
N GLY A 303 -5.54 -26.59 7.54
CA GLY A 303 -5.72 -27.00 6.14
C GLY A 303 -4.75 -28.11 5.73
N GLY A 304 -3.49 -28.05 6.18
CA GLY A 304 -2.50 -29.11 6.01
C GLY A 304 -2.89 -30.40 6.74
N VAL A 305 -3.24 -30.29 8.03
CA VAL A 305 -3.68 -31.45 8.85
C VAL A 305 -4.90 -32.14 8.25
N ARG A 306 -5.90 -31.38 7.77
CA ARG A 306 -7.10 -31.95 7.13
C ARG A 306 -6.81 -32.70 5.85
N LYS A 307 -5.89 -32.21 5.03
CA LYS A 307 -5.42 -32.95 3.84
C LYS A 307 -4.78 -34.29 4.24
N MET A 308 -3.99 -34.32 5.31
CA MET A 308 -3.42 -35.56 5.83
C MET A 308 -4.50 -36.53 6.36
N ILE A 309 -5.50 -36.03 7.10
CA ILE A 309 -6.65 -36.84 7.56
C ILE A 309 -7.40 -37.44 6.36
N GLN A 310 -7.63 -36.64 5.31
CA GLN A 310 -8.32 -37.08 4.10
C GLN A 310 -7.53 -38.20 3.41
N GLN A 311 -6.22 -38.00 3.21
CA GLN A 311 -5.34 -39.02 2.62
C GLN A 311 -5.36 -40.32 3.45
N GLN A 312 -5.24 -40.22 4.77
CA GLN A 312 -5.31 -41.39 5.65
C GLN A 312 -6.65 -42.13 5.59
N THR A 313 -7.74 -41.39 5.39
CA THR A 313 -9.08 -41.98 5.25
C THR A 313 -9.21 -42.69 3.91
N GLU A 314 -8.77 -42.05 2.82
CA GLU A 314 -8.80 -42.57 1.45
C GLU A 314 -7.96 -43.85 1.31
N TYR A 315 -6.76 -43.87 1.90
CA TYR A 315 -5.84 -45.00 1.85
C TYR A 315 -5.86 -45.84 3.14
N SER A 316 -6.98 -45.84 3.87
CA SER A 316 -7.11 -46.51 5.19
C SER A 316 -6.87 -48.02 5.17
N SER A 317 -7.02 -48.68 4.01
CA SER A 317 -6.67 -50.09 3.82
C SER A 317 -5.15 -50.35 3.86
N TYR A 318 -4.33 -49.32 3.66
CA TYR A 318 -2.87 -49.42 3.51
C TYR A 318 -2.10 -48.56 4.52
N LEU A 319 -2.72 -47.51 5.07
CA LEU A 319 -2.09 -46.59 6.01
C LEU A 319 -2.67 -46.75 7.42
N LYS A 320 -1.79 -47.01 8.40
CA LYS A 320 -2.18 -47.01 9.83
C LYS A 320 -2.53 -45.59 10.29
N PRO A 321 -3.44 -45.40 11.27
CA PRO A 321 -3.70 -44.11 11.92
C PRO A 321 -2.41 -43.44 12.41
N LEU A 322 -2.26 -42.14 12.15
CA LEU A 322 -1.03 -41.40 12.44
C LEU A 322 -1.16 -40.79 13.83
N GLN A 323 -0.14 -41.03 14.65
CA GLN A 323 -0.04 -40.48 15.99
C GLN A 323 1.10 -39.48 16.03
N ILE A 324 0.83 -38.30 16.57
CA ILE A 324 1.80 -37.21 16.68
C ILE A 324 2.01 -36.93 18.15
N THR A 325 3.26 -36.70 18.51
CA THR A 325 3.60 -36.17 19.82
C THR A 325 3.62 -34.64 19.71
N ILE A 326 2.66 -33.96 20.33
CA ILE A 326 2.59 -32.50 20.29
C ILE A 326 3.73 -31.94 21.15
N PRO A 327 4.61 -31.09 20.59
CA PRO A 327 5.70 -30.46 21.35
C PRO A 327 5.18 -29.59 22.50
N GLN A 328 5.99 -29.48 23.55
CA GLN A 328 5.61 -28.77 24.77
C GLN A 328 5.42 -27.27 24.50
N GLU A 329 6.25 -26.71 23.63
CA GLU A 329 6.24 -25.32 23.17
C GLU A 329 4.90 -24.98 22.50
N SER A 330 4.40 -25.87 21.64
CA SER A 330 3.09 -25.72 20.99
C SER A 330 1.93 -25.82 21.99
N LEU A 331 2.03 -26.72 22.98
CA LEU A 331 1.02 -26.83 24.03
C LEU A 331 0.97 -25.59 24.92
N ASP A 332 2.12 -25.03 25.29
CA ASP A 332 2.20 -23.84 26.12
C ASP A 332 1.71 -22.61 25.35
N PHE A 333 2.05 -22.51 24.07
CA PHE A 333 1.45 -21.55 23.15
C PHE A 333 -0.09 -21.64 23.13
N PHE A 334 -0.66 -22.85 22.96
CA PHE A 334 -2.12 -23.03 22.97
C PHE A 334 -2.77 -22.67 24.30
N LYS A 335 -2.09 -22.91 25.44
CA LYS A 335 -2.57 -22.46 26.76
C LYS A 335 -2.60 -20.94 26.86
N THR A 336 -1.60 -20.24 26.31
CA THR A 336 -1.57 -18.77 26.28
C THR A 336 -2.78 -18.21 25.52
N LEU A 337 -3.14 -18.81 24.38
CA LEU A 337 -4.34 -18.42 23.62
C LEU A 337 -5.63 -18.64 24.43
N ALA A 338 -5.74 -19.77 25.12
CA ALA A 338 -6.86 -20.06 26.00
C ALA A 338 -6.98 -19.04 27.15
N ALA A 339 -5.84 -18.68 27.75
CA ALA A 339 -5.76 -17.71 28.82
C ALA A 339 -6.18 -16.31 28.35
N ALA A 340 -5.86 -15.93 27.10
CA ALA A 340 -6.27 -14.66 26.53
C ALA A 340 -7.79 -14.52 26.45
N ARG A 341 -8.50 -15.59 26.02
CA ARG A 341 -9.98 -15.60 26.03
C ARG A 341 -10.53 -15.37 27.44
N LYS A 342 -9.95 -16.01 28.45
CA LYS A 342 -10.38 -15.84 29.84
C LYS A 342 -10.12 -14.42 30.34
N ALA A 343 -8.98 -13.84 29.97
CA ALA A 343 -8.58 -12.50 30.41
C ALA A 343 -9.42 -11.40 29.75
N PHE A 344 -9.73 -11.53 28.45
CA PHE A 344 -10.40 -10.48 27.69
C PHE A 344 -11.87 -10.77 27.36
N GLY A 345 -12.42 -11.93 27.73
CA GLY A 345 -13.75 -12.37 27.31
C GLY A 345 -14.93 -11.48 27.74
N ALA A 346 -14.73 -10.51 28.64
CA ALA A 346 -15.73 -9.53 29.04
C ALA A 346 -15.25 -8.09 28.74
N ALA A 347 -15.70 -7.51 27.62
CA ALA A 347 -15.30 -6.18 27.17
C ALA A 347 -15.60 -5.05 28.19
N GLY A 348 -16.63 -5.22 29.02
CA GLY A 348 -17.13 -4.17 29.92
C GLY A 348 -16.14 -3.69 30.97
N GLY A 349 -15.21 -4.54 31.42
CA GLY A 349 -14.24 -4.17 32.47
C GLY A 349 -13.08 -3.28 32.01
N PHE A 350 -12.80 -3.25 30.70
CA PHE A 350 -11.64 -2.55 30.13
C PHE A 350 -12.02 -1.24 29.44
N ALA A 351 -13.30 -1.02 29.13
CA ALA A 351 -13.74 0.17 28.40
C ALA A 351 -13.55 1.47 29.21
N GLU A 352 -13.59 1.39 30.53
CA GLU A 352 -13.50 2.55 31.43
C GLU A 352 -12.06 2.90 31.85
N ASP A 353 -11.13 1.96 31.76
CA ASP A 353 -9.72 2.16 32.12
C ASP A 353 -8.77 1.55 31.06
N PRO A 354 -8.32 2.38 30.09
CA PRO A 354 -7.39 1.91 29.05
C PRO A 354 -6.00 1.54 29.59
N VAL A 355 -5.61 2.00 30.78
CA VAL A 355 -4.31 1.66 31.39
C VAL A 355 -4.32 0.24 31.91
N VAL A 356 -5.39 -0.15 32.61
CA VAL A 356 -5.56 -1.52 33.10
C VAL A 356 -5.58 -2.51 31.93
N PHE A 357 -6.27 -2.15 30.84
CA PHE A 357 -6.23 -2.92 29.61
C PHE A 357 -4.82 -3.00 29.02
N ALA A 358 -4.12 -1.87 28.88
CA ALA A 358 -2.80 -1.83 28.27
C ALA A 358 -1.77 -2.68 29.04
N GLN A 359 -1.80 -2.63 30.38
CA GLN A 359 -0.95 -3.44 31.24
C GLN A 359 -1.24 -4.94 31.07
N GLN A 360 -2.51 -5.32 31.06
CA GLN A 360 -2.91 -6.72 30.83
C GLN A 360 -2.51 -7.19 29.43
N ALA A 361 -2.73 -6.35 28.41
CA ALA A 361 -2.37 -6.61 27.02
C ALA A 361 -0.87 -6.80 26.83
N GLN A 362 -0.04 -6.00 27.52
CA GLN A 362 1.41 -6.08 27.42
C GLN A 362 1.95 -7.46 27.80
N GLY A 363 1.40 -8.08 28.84
CA GLY A 363 1.78 -9.44 29.24
C GLY A 363 1.50 -10.48 28.15
N PHE A 364 0.38 -10.35 27.44
CA PHE A 364 0.04 -11.26 26.33
C PHE A 364 0.86 -11.01 25.08
N VAL A 365 1.15 -9.74 24.74
CA VAL A 365 2.03 -9.40 23.62
C VAL A 365 3.42 -9.99 23.83
N ALA A 366 3.96 -9.89 25.05
CA ALA A 366 5.26 -10.50 25.36
C ALA A 366 5.22 -12.04 25.33
N ALA A 367 4.13 -12.66 25.80
CA ALA A 367 3.96 -14.11 25.78
C ALA A 367 3.64 -14.69 24.39
N LEU A 368 3.31 -13.84 23.41
CA LEU A 368 2.96 -14.17 22.04
C LEU A 368 3.84 -13.36 21.07
N ASP A 369 5.13 -13.24 21.39
CA ASP A 369 6.08 -12.61 20.49
C ASP A 369 6.36 -13.48 19.25
N ASP A 370 7.00 -12.88 18.25
CA ASP A 370 7.25 -13.53 16.96
C ASP A 370 8.06 -14.83 17.11
N ASP A 371 9.01 -14.88 18.06
CA ASP A 371 9.87 -16.04 18.26
C ASP A 371 9.10 -17.20 18.90
N THR A 372 8.27 -16.90 19.91
CA THR A 372 7.40 -17.90 20.55
C THR A 372 6.40 -18.48 19.55
N ILE A 373 5.78 -17.62 18.72
CA ILE A 373 4.86 -18.05 17.67
C ILE A 373 5.60 -18.95 16.67
N ARG A 374 6.75 -18.49 16.16
CA ARG A 374 7.55 -19.22 15.19
C ARG A 374 7.95 -20.60 15.72
N VAL A 375 8.53 -20.66 16.91
CA VAL A 375 8.95 -21.92 17.56
C VAL A 375 7.76 -22.87 17.72
N ALA A 376 6.60 -22.37 18.14
CA ALA A 376 5.41 -23.20 18.31
C ALA A 376 4.92 -23.83 17.00
N PHE A 377 4.90 -23.06 15.89
CA PHE A 377 4.46 -23.55 14.57
C PHE A 377 5.52 -24.45 13.92
N GLU A 378 6.81 -24.09 13.97
CA GLU A 378 7.90 -24.89 13.41
C GLU A 378 8.02 -26.24 14.12
N SER A 379 7.95 -26.25 15.45
CA SER A 379 8.01 -27.49 16.24
C SER A 379 6.83 -28.41 15.91
N LEU A 380 5.62 -27.84 15.79
CA LEU A 380 4.43 -28.61 15.44
C LEU A 380 4.51 -29.18 14.01
N GLY A 381 5.07 -28.41 13.07
CA GLY A 381 5.35 -28.85 11.71
C GLY A 381 6.39 -29.97 11.66
N ALA A 382 7.49 -29.84 12.41
CA ALA A 382 8.53 -30.86 12.52
C ALA A 382 7.98 -32.17 13.11
N ALA A 383 7.12 -32.08 14.14
CA ALA A 383 6.47 -33.24 14.73
C ALA A 383 5.53 -33.96 13.75
N LEU A 384 4.85 -33.22 12.87
CA LEU A 384 4.06 -33.81 11.78
C LEU A 384 4.96 -34.53 10.76
N THR A 385 6.05 -33.88 10.32
CA THR A 385 7.00 -34.48 9.37
C THR A 385 7.59 -35.77 9.94
N GLU A 386 8.07 -35.75 11.19
CA GLU A 386 8.62 -36.94 11.84
C GLU A 386 7.60 -38.07 11.96
N ALA A 387 6.34 -37.76 12.34
CA ALA A 387 5.28 -38.75 12.42
C ALA A 387 4.97 -39.38 11.05
N THR A 388 4.98 -38.58 9.97
CA THR A 388 4.78 -39.10 8.61
C THR A 388 5.95 -39.96 8.15
N GLU A 389 7.21 -39.55 8.36
CA GLU A 389 8.38 -40.33 7.98
C GLU A 389 8.44 -41.69 8.67
N LYS A 390 8.07 -41.75 9.96
CA LYS A 390 8.00 -43.01 10.71
C LYS A 390 6.89 -43.95 10.23
N GLN A 391 5.86 -43.44 9.56
CA GLN A 391 4.78 -44.26 9.03
C GLN A 391 5.17 -44.97 7.72
N TRP A 392 6.09 -44.38 6.95
CA TRP A 392 6.58 -44.91 5.66
C TRP A 392 7.78 -45.86 5.80
N LYS A 393 8.37 -45.93 7.00
CA LYS A 393 9.37 -46.95 7.37
C LYS A 393 8.66 -48.13 8.02
#